data_AF-A0A3D1A932-F1
#
_entry.id   AF-A0A3D1A932-F1
#
_cell.length_a   1.000
_cell.length_b   1.000
_cell.length_c   1.000
_cell.angle_alpha   90.00
_cell.angle_beta   90.00
_cell.angle_gamma   90.00
#
_symmetry.space_group_name_H-M   'P 1'
#
loop_
_entity.id
_entity.type
_entity.pdbx_description
1 polymer ?
#
loop_
_entity_poly.entity_id
_entity_poly.type
_entity_poly.pdbx_seq_one_letter_code
_entity_poly.pdbx_strand_id
1 'polypeptide(L)'
;MREGVEVTDEGVKITPAVSKYQGESFGNAFLFSSRDAMADWWRIFSSLWAQPAFYRFLAFFGFVVFVRFILYHFYYTFPKFGIRELGDGAPIGQLFGTLNAVVVIILAPIVGALTQKVTAYKSVIIGTTIAALSVFLMAVPPVMFQPLADGPFGSLIAWWLNLDLAGKPLNPLFPSIVLAVFIYSIGEAFYSPRLYEYPAAIAPKGQEGSYMALSMLPYFFAKFLVGPLSGILLAAYCPAEGPRNSQMIWIWVGGMALVTPIGLLLARRYIQVHEAGRE
;
A
#
# COMPACT_ATOMS: atom_id res chain seq x y z
N MET A 1 -19.45 15.70 -11.71
CA MET A 1 -19.82 17.06 -12.15
C MET A 1 -20.82 17.62 -11.15
N ARG A 2 -20.74 18.92 -10.82
CA ARG A 2 -21.78 19.59 -10.02
C ARG A 2 -23.10 19.57 -10.80
N GLU A 3 -24.22 19.34 -10.12
CA GLU A 3 -25.53 19.49 -10.73
C GLU A 3 -25.66 20.86 -11.39
N GLY A 4 -26.16 20.86 -12.64
CA GLY A 4 -26.41 22.08 -13.39
C GLY A 4 -25.23 22.63 -14.18
N VAL A 5 -24.06 21.98 -14.22
CA VAL A 5 -22.96 22.42 -15.11
C VAL A 5 -22.73 21.38 -16.20
N GLU A 6 -23.21 21.69 -17.41
CA GLU A 6 -22.95 20.91 -18.61
C GLU A 6 -21.88 21.63 -19.46
N VAL A 7 -20.82 20.91 -19.81
CA VAL A 7 -19.83 21.38 -20.78
C VAL A 7 -20.29 20.90 -22.15
N THR A 8 -20.76 21.82 -22.98
CA THR A 8 -21.11 21.56 -24.38
C THR A 8 -20.03 22.13 -25.30
N ASP A 9 -20.03 21.72 -26.57
CA ASP A 9 -19.09 22.24 -27.58
C ASP A 9 -19.25 23.77 -27.81
N GLU A 10 -20.34 24.37 -27.31
CA GLU A 10 -20.65 25.80 -27.36
C GLU A 10 -20.26 26.56 -26.08
N GLY A 11 -19.76 25.88 -25.04
CA GLY A 11 -19.31 26.49 -23.78
C GLY A 11 -19.86 25.82 -22.51
N VAL A 12 -19.69 26.49 -21.37
CA VAL A 12 -20.16 25.99 -20.07
C VAL A 12 -21.59 26.50 -19.81
N LYS A 13 -22.57 25.60 -19.86
CA LYS A 13 -23.96 25.90 -19.52
C LYS A 13 -24.19 25.69 -18.02
N ILE A 14 -24.33 26.81 -17.29
CA ILE A 14 -24.63 26.81 -15.85
C ILE A 14 -26.14 26.98 -15.67
N THR A 15 -26.81 25.87 -15.42
CA THR A 15 -28.19 25.82 -14.92
C THR A 15 -28.12 25.95 -13.40
N PRO A 16 -28.72 26.98 -12.77
CA PRO A 16 -28.68 27.11 -11.32
C PRO A 16 -29.36 25.91 -10.66
N ALA A 17 -28.67 25.27 -9.71
CA ALA A 17 -29.22 24.16 -8.94
C ALA A 17 -30.41 24.65 -8.12
N VAL A 18 -31.62 24.32 -8.56
CA VAL A 18 -32.85 24.64 -7.86
C VAL A 18 -32.98 23.68 -6.68
N SER A 19 -32.98 24.20 -5.45
CA SER A 19 -33.24 23.37 -4.26
C SER A 19 -34.61 22.70 -4.39
N LYS A 20 -34.62 21.38 -4.28
CA LYS A 20 -35.84 20.56 -4.40
C LYS A 20 -36.91 20.89 -3.34
N TYR A 21 -36.53 21.60 -2.26
CA TYR A 21 -37.39 21.98 -1.13
C TYR A 21 -37.50 23.49 -0.95
N GLN A 22 -37.59 24.25 -2.04
CA GLN A 22 -37.92 25.68 -1.96
C GLN A 22 -39.30 25.87 -1.29
N GLY A 23 -39.31 26.45 -0.08
CA GLY A 23 -40.53 26.72 0.70
C GLY A 23 -40.63 25.98 2.03
N GLU A 24 -39.74 25.02 2.31
CA GLU A 24 -39.68 24.30 3.59
C GLU A 24 -38.84 25.05 4.64
N SER A 25 -39.14 24.81 5.93
CA SER A 25 -38.26 25.31 7.00
C SER A 25 -36.86 24.69 6.88
N PHE A 26 -35.83 25.40 7.35
CA PHE A 26 -34.45 24.91 7.27
C PHE A 26 -34.27 23.48 7.80
N GLY A 27 -34.93 23.14 8.93
CA GLY A 27 -34.87 21.81 9.51
C GLY A 27 -35.47 20.73 8.62
N ASN A 28 -36.64 21.00 8.03
CA ASN A 28 -37.31 20.07 7.12
C ASN A 28 -36.54 19.94 5.80
N ALA A 29 -36.08 21.05 5.24
CA ALA A 29 -35.26 21.05 4.02
C ALA A 29 -33.96 20.26 4.23
N PHE A 30 -33.31 20.41 5.39
CA PHE A 30 -32.12 19.64 5.75
C PHE A 30 -32.43 18.14 5.89
N LEU A 31 -33.50 17.78 6.61
CA LEU A 31 -33.92 16.39 6.80
C LEU A 31 -34.27 15.71 5.48
N PHE A 32 -35.08 16.35 4.65
CA PHE A 32 -35.48 15.79 3.36
C PHE A 32 -34.32 15.69 2.39
N SER A 33 -33.47 16.73 2.31
CA SER A 33 -32.23 16.68 1.51
C SER A 33 -31.28 15.59 1.98
N SER A 34 -31.10 15.42 3.30
CA SER A 34 -30.29 14.33 3.86
C SER A 34 -30.87 12.96 3.57
N ARG A 35 -32.20 12.80 3.64
CA ARG A 35 -32.89 11.55 3.32
C ARG A 35 -32.75 11.19 1.85
N ASP A 36 -32.98 12.15 0.97
CA ASP A 36 -32.86 11.95 -0.48
C ASP A 36 -31.40 11.67 -0.85
N ALA A 37 -30.43 12.40 -0.28
CA ALA A 37 -29.01 12.12 -0.44
C ALA A 37 -28.62 10.71 0.05
N MET A 38 -29.16 10.26 1.19
CA MET A 38 -28.95 8.90 1.70
C MET A 38 -29.56 7.83 0.79
N ALA A 39 -30.77 8.07 0.29
CA ALA A 39 -31.44 7.17 -0.65
C ALA A 39 -30.68 7.08 -1.98
N ASP A 40 -30.20 8.21 -2.51
CA ASP A 40 -29.38 8.26 -3.71
C ASP A 40 -28.03 7.59 -3.50
N TRP A 41 -27.37 7.84 -2.38
CA TRP A 41 -26.14 7.15 -2.00
C TRP A 41 -26.36 5.64 -1.92
N TRP A 42 -27.42 5.18 -1.24
CA TRP A 42 -27.75 3.76 -1.14
C TRP A 42 -28.02 3.12 -2.50
N ARG A 43 -28.77 3.81 -3.37
CA ARG A 43 -29.05 3.35 -4.74
C ARG A 43 -27.77 3.22 -5.57
N ILE A 44 -26.90 4.24 -5.55
CA ILE A 44 -25.60 4.18 -6.25
C ILE A 44 -24.77 3.03 -5.69
N PHE A 45 -24.64 2.93 -4.36
CA PHE A 45 -23.81 1.93 -3.71
C PHE A 45 -24.31 0.50 -3.95
N SER A 46 -25.61 0.25 -3.79
CA SER A 46 -26.22 -1.06 -4.07
C SER A 46 -26.12 -1.44 -5.55
N SER A 47 -26.19 -0.47 -6.48
CA SER A 47 -26.00 -0.74 -7.91
C SER A 47 -24.59 -1.26 -8.24
N LEU A 48 -23.57 -0.90 -7.46
CA LEU A 48 -22.18 -1.37 -7.66
C LEU A 48 -22.07 -2.87 -7.41
N TRP A 49 -22.75 -3.38 -6.37
CA TRP A 49 -22.78 -4.80 -6.03
C TRP A 49 -23.47 -5.66 -7.09
N ALA A 50 -24.27 -5.07 -7.98
CA ALA A 50 -24.87 -5.78 -9.12
C ALA A 50 -23.89 -5.90 -10.32
N GLN A 51 -22.79 -5.16 -10.34
CA GLN A 51 -21.89 -5.11 -11.50
C GLN A 51 -20.84 -6.24 -11.43
N PRO A 52 -20.71 -7.10 -12.45
CA PRO A 52 -19.71 -8.17 -12.45
C PRO A 52 -18.26 -7.65 -12.45
N ALA A 53 -18.03 -6.47 -13.04
CA ALA A 53 -16.74 -5.80 -13.01
C ALA A 53 -16.31 -5.42 -11.57
N PHE A 54 -17.27 -5.12 -10.70
CA PHE A 54 -17.00 -4.76 -9.31
C PHE A 54 -16.41 -5.93 -8.50
N TYR A 55 -16.89 -7.17 -8.73
CA TYR A 55 -16.32 -8.34 -8.05
C TYR A 55 -14.89 -8.67 -8.50
N ARG A 56 -14.57 -8.48 -9.79
CA ARG A 56 -13.20 -8.64 -10.30
C ARG A 56 -12.26 -7.61 -9.67
N PHE A 57 -12.74 -6.38 -9.55
CA PHE A 57 -12.05 -5.30 -8.86
C PHE A 57 -11.83 -5.61 -7.38
N LEU A 58 -12.87 -6.03 -6.67
CA LEU A 58 -12.77 -6.39 -5.26
C LEU A 58 -11.81 -7.57 -5.04
N ALA A 59 -11.82 -8.57 -5.94
CA ALA A 59 -10.87 -9.67 -5.93
C ALA A 59 -9.43 -9.17 -6.13
N PHE A 60 -9.19 -8.27 -7.08
CA PHE A 60 -7.88 -7.65 -7.31
C PHE A 60 -7.37 -6.95 -6.05
N PHE A 61 -8.16 -6.05 -5.46
CA PHE A 61 -7.76 -5.35 -4.23
C PHE A 61 -7.66 -6.28 -3.02
N GLY A 62 -8.50 -7.32 -2.96
CA GLY A 62 -8.46 -8.37 -1.96
C GLY A 62 -7.13 -9.14 -1.98
N PHE A 63 -6.57 -9.43 -3.16
CA PHE A 63 -5.24 -10.00 -3.26
C PHE A 63 -4.15 -8.97 -2.95
N VAL A 64 -4.22 -7.78 -3.53
CA VAL A 64 -3.23 -6.70 -3.32
C VAL A 64 -3.05 -6.32 -1.85
N VAL A 65 -4.09 -6.49 -1.03
CA VAL A 65 -4.03 -6.18 0.39
C VAL A 65 -2.93 -6.95 1.12
N PHE A 66 -2.61 -8.17 0.68
CA PHE A 66 -1.60 -8.99 1.36
C PHE A 66 -0.19 -8.43 1.20
N VAL A 67 0.16 -7.82 0.06
CA VAL A 67 1.46 -7.14 -0.08
C VAL A 67 1.52 -5.90 0.80
N ARG A 68 0.38 -5.22 1.01
CA ARG A 68 0.28 -4.07 1.91
C ARG A 68 0.46 -4.45 3.37
N PHE A 69 0.34 -5.73 3.73
CA PHE A 69 0.67 -6.17 5.08
C PHE A 69 2.14 -5.88 5.40
N ILE A 70 3.03 -5.91 4.40
CA ILE A 70 4.44 -5.54 4.60
C ILE A 70 4.52 -4.13 5.19
N LEU A 71 3.89 -3.16 4.51
CA LEU A 71 3.84 -1.76 4.95
C LEU A 71 3.27 -1.63 6.37
N TYR A 72 2.17 -2.33 6.68
CA TYR A 72 1.57 -2.30 8.01
C TYR A 72 2.46 -2.92 9.08
N HIS A 73 3.18 -4.01 8.80
CA HIS A 73 4.16 -4.56 9.72
C HIS A 73 5.37 -3.62 9.87
N PHE A 74 5.78 -2.88 8.84
CA PHE A 74 6.79 -1.83 8.99
C PHE A 74 6.32 -0.65 9.85
N TYR A 75 5.02 -0.36 9.92
CA TYR A 75 4.50 0.66 10.85
C TYR A 75 4.22 0.14 12.27
N TYR A 76 3.81 -1.13 12.43
CA TYR A 76 3.35 -1.66 13.72
C TYR A 76 4.35 -2.59 14.40
N THR A 77 5.01 -3.45 13.64
CA THR A 77 5.95 -4.47 14.14
C THR A 77 7.39 -3.96 14.17
N PHE A 78 7.85 -3.37 13.06
CA PHE A 78 9.23 -2.96 12.86
C PHE A 78 9.78 -1.99 13.91
N PRO A 79 9.02 -0.99 14.42
CA PRO A 79 9.57 -0.11 15.44
C PRO A 79 9.92 -0.83 16.73
N LYS A 80 9.05 -1.75 17.19
CA LYS A 80 9.31 -2.55 18.40
C LYS A 80 10.41 -3.59 18.15
N PHE A 81 10.40 -4.24 16.99
CA PHE A 81 11.48 -5.15 16.56
C PHE A 81 12.83 -4.43 16.55
N GLY A 82 12.90 -3.26 15.92
CA GLY A 82 14.13 -2.50 15.77
C GLY A 82 14.70 -2.01 17.09
N ILE A 83 13.87 -1.49 17.99
CA ILE A 83 14.31 -1.10 19.34
C ILE A 83 14.82 -2.31 20.14
N ARG A 84 14.14 -3.46 20.02
CA ARG A 84 14.55 -4.68 20.73
C ARG A 84 15.88 -5.22 20.21
N GLU A 85 16.06 -5.31 18.90
CA GLU A 85 17.25 -5.95 18.28
C GLU A 85 18.45 -5.00 18.13
N LEU A 86 18.21 -3.71 17.82
CA LEU A 86 19.27 -2.72 17.59
C LEU A 86 19.59 -1.90 18.84
N GLY A 87 18.70 -1.92 19.85
CA GLY A 87 18.84 -1.17 21.09
C GLY A 87 18.00 0.12 21.13
N ASP A 88 17.86 0.68 22.34
CA ASP A 88 17.17 1.94 22.56
C ASP A 88 17.89 3.09 21.85
N GLY A 89 17.14 3.91 21.11
CA GLY A 89 17.67 5.03 20.32
C GLY A 89 18.01 4.73 18.87
N ALA A 90 17.76 3.50 18.38
CA ALA A 90 17.95 3.18 16.97
C ALA A 90 17.08 4.08 16.06
N PRO A 91 17.61 4.61 14.93
CA PRO A 91 16.91 5.55 14.06
C PRO A 91 15.89 4.86 13.13
N ILE A 92 14.92 4.15 13.72
CA ILE A 92 13.89 3.35 13.01
C ILE A 92 13.12 4.18 11.97
N GLY A 93 12.79 5.43 12.32
CA GLY A 93 12.07 6.33 11.42
C GLY A 93 12.86 6.64 10.15
N GLN A 94 14.19 6.77 10.25
CA GLN A 94 15.05 7.00 9.09
C GLN A 94 15.22 5.72 8.26
N LEU A 95 15.43 4.57 8.93
CA LEU A 95 15.64 3.27 8.29
C LEU A 95 14.50 2.86 7.36
N PHE A 96 13.26 3.06 7.78
CA PHE A 96 12.10 2.72 6.97
C PHE A 96 11.47 3.96 6.33
N GLY A 97 10.97 4.90 7.14
CA GLY A 97 10.15 6.01 6.66
C GLY A 97 10.88 6.93 5.69
N THR A 98 12.07 7.41 6.08
CA THR A 98 12.86 8.31 5.21
C THR A 98 13.40 7.58 3.99
N LEU A 99 14.00 6.39 4.18
CA LEU A 99 14.58 5.63 3.07
C LEU A 99 13.53 5.26 2.02
N ASN A 100 12.38 4.72 2.44
CA ASN A 100 11.31 4.34 1.53
C ASN A 100 10.78 5.56 0.77
N ALA A 101 10.47 6.66 1.46
CA ALA A 101 9.96 7.87 0.82
C ALA A 101 10.93 8.42 -0.23
N VAL A 102 12.22 8.56 0.11
CA VAL A 102 13.24 9.10 -0.82
C VAL A 102 13.36 8.22 -2.06
N VAL A 103 13.45 6.89 -1.88
CA VAL A 103 13.58 5.95 -2.99
C VAL A 103 12.33 5.97 -3.87
N VAL A 104 11.13 5.93 -3.29
CA VAL A 104 9.86 5.96 -4.06
C VAL A 104 9.69 7.28 -4.79
N ILE A 105 10.00 8.43 -4.19
CA ILE A 105 9.89 9.74 -4.85
C ILE A 105 10.78 9.83 -6.09
N ILE A 106 11.99 9.27 -6.02
CA ILE A 106 12.94 9.26 -7.14
C ILE A 106 12.53 8.22 -8.19
N LEU A 107 12.15 7.01 -7.77
CA LEU A 107 11.90 5.89 -8.67
C LEU A 107 10.50 5.91 -9.29
N ALA A 108 9.47 6.40 -8.62
CA ALA A 108 8.10 6.36 -9.15
C ALA A 108 7.95 7.05 -10.51
N PRO A 109 8.54 8.25 -10.76
CA PRO A 109 8.53 8.85 -12.10
C PRO A 109 9.30 8.02 -13.14
N ILE A 110 10.45 7.47 -12.76
CA ILE A 110 11.30 6.66 -13.66
C ILE A 110 10.59 5.37 -14.04
N VAL A 111 10.09 4.63 -13.05
CA VAL A 111 9.31 3.41 -13.24
C VAL A 111 8.02 3.72 -14.01
N GLY A 112 7.36 4.84 -13.70
CA GLY A 112 6.21 5.34 -14.45
C GLY A 112 6.53 5.51 -15.94
N ALA A 113 7.64 6.16 -16.28
CA ALA A 113 8.12 6.34 -17.64
C ALA A 113 8.49 5.02 -18.33
N LEU A 114 9.19 4.12 -17.63
CA LEU A 114 9.59 2.81 -18.17
C LEU A 114 8.41 1.86 -18.38
N THR A 115 7.35 1.99 -17.58
CA THR A 115 6.17 1.11 -17.61
C THR A 115 4.98 1.70 -18.36
N GLN A 116 5.14 2.81 -19.11
CA GLN A 116 4.02 3.47 -19.82
C GLN A 116 3.28 2.52 -20.77
N LYS A 117 4.02 1.61 -21.42
CA LYS A 117 3.48 0.60 -22.34
C LYS A 117 3.05 -0.70 -21.66
N VAL A 118 3.26 -0.83 -20.35
CA VAL A 118 2.90 -2.04 -19.59
C VAL A 118 1.53 -1.83 -18.94
N THR A 119 0.63 -2.79 -19.13
CA THR A 119 -0.69 -2.83 -18.45
C THR A 119 -0.51 -2.72 -16.94
N ALA A 120 -1.39 -1.98 -16.26
CA ALA A 120 -1.36 -1.80 -14.80
C ALA A 120 -1.32 -3.15 -14.07
N TYR A 121 -2.09 -4.13 -14.54
CA TYR A 121 -2.10 -5.48 -13.97
C TYR A 121 -0.71 -6.15 -13.94
N LYS A 122 0.03 -6.16 -15.05
CA LYS A 122 1.40 -6.73 -15.12
C LYS A 122 2.37 -5.96 -14.22
N SER A 123 2.30 -4.63 -14.22
CA SER A 123 3.17 -3.78 -13.37
C SER A 123 2.94 -4.06 -11.89
N VAL A 124 1.68 -4.27 -11.48
CA VAL A 124 1.36 -4.64 -10.08
C VAL A 124 1.94 -6.00 -9.74
N ILE A 125 1.83 -7.03 -10.60
CA ILE A 125 2.44 -8.34 -10.33
C ILE A 125 3.96 -8.22 -10.16
N ILE A 126 4.66 -7.49 -11.04
CA ILE A 126 6.10 -7.31 -10.96
C ILE A 126 6.48 -6.60 -9.65
N GLY A 127 5.84 -5.47 -9.37
CA GLY A 127 6.10 -4.69 -8.16
C GLY A 127 5.83 -5.46 -6.88
N THR A 128 4.71 -6.16 -6.81
CA THR A 128 4.31 -6.96 -5.63
C THR A 128 5.23 -8.16 -5.43
N THR A 129 5.75 -8.76 -6.50
CA THR A 129 6.75 -9.84 -6.41
C THR A 129 8.07 -9.32 -5.84
N ILE A 130 8.58 -8.20 -6.35
CA ILE A 130 9.81 -7.57 -5.86
C ILE A 130 9.66 -7.21 -4.37
N ALA A 131 8.55 -6.59 -3.99
CA ALA A 131 8.26 -6.21 -2.62
C ALA A 131 8.10 -7.42 -1.68
N ALA A 132 7.43 -8.50 -2.11
CA ALA A 132 7.28 -9.70 -1.30
C ALA A 132 8.62 -10.42 -1.08
N LEU A 133 9.46 -10.50 -2.11
CA LEU A 133 10.77 -11.14 -2.02
C LEU A 133 11.75 -10.35 -1.16
N SER A 134 11.69 -9.02 -1.15
CA SER A 134 12.63 -8.19 -0.39
C SER A 134 12.56 -8.44 1.12
N VAL A 135 11.37 -8.76 1.65
CA VAL A 135 11.18 -9.01 3.09
C VAL A 135 11.95 -10.23 3.57
N PHE A 136 12.17 -11.23 2.71
CA PHE A 136 12.95 -12.41 3.07
C PHE A 136 14.42 -12.09 3.37
N LEU A 137 14.95 -10.95 2.92
CA LEU A 137 16.28 -10.50 3.33
C LEU A 137 16.37 -10.24 4.83
N MET A 138 15.26 -9.88 5.48
CA MET A 138 15.19 -9.72 6.93
C MET A 138 14.99 -11.06 7.67
N ALA A 139 14.64 -12.13 6.95
CA ALA A 139 14.59 -13.48 7.49
C ALA A 139 15.95 -14.20 7.42
N VAL A 140 16.89 -13.70 6.61
CA VAL A 140 18.23 -14.27 6.49
C VAL A 140 19.04 -14.00 7.78
N PRO A 141 19.83 -14.98 8.27
CA PRO A 141 20.65 -14.78 9.46
C PRO A 141 21.57 -13.55 9.33
N PRO A 142 21.63 -12.67 10.35
CA PRO A 142 22.42 -11.43 10.29
C PRO A 142 23.90 -11.65 9.99
N VAL A 143 24.45 -12.79 10.40
CA VAL A 143 25.85 -13.19 10.15
C VAL A 143 26.20 -13.14 8.65
N MET A 144 25.25 -13.42 7.75
CA MET A 144 25.49 -13.36 6.31
C MET A 144 25.73 -11.93 5.80
N PHE A 145 25.26 -10.92 6.52
CA PHE A 145 25.44 -9.50 6.18
C PHE A 145 26.63 -8.86 6.88
N GLN A 146 27.38 -9.62 7.70
CA GLN A 146 28.55 -9.12 8.40
C GLN A 146 29.63 -8.54 7.45
N PRO A 147 29.96 -9.18 6.30
CA PRO A 147 30.91 -8.58 5.36
C PRO A 147 30.43 -7.24 4.78
N LEU A 148 29.11 -7.07 4.68
CA LEU A 148 28.50 -5.84 4.17
C LEU A 148 28.46 -4.75 5.25
N ALA A 149 28.34 -5.14 6.52
CA ALA A 149 28.43 -4.25 7.68
C ALA A 149 29.86 -3.75 7.93
N ASP A 150 30.86 -4.60 7.73
CA ASP A 150 32.27 -4.26 7.92
C ASP A 150 32.87 -3.53 6.70
N GLY A 151 32.19 -3.62 5.54
CA GLY A 151 32.61 -3.00 4.29
C GLY A 151 32.23 -1.52 4.12
N PRO A 152 32.51 -0.94 2.93
CA PRO A 152 32.19 0.46 2.63
C PRO A 152 30.68 0.76 2.65
N PHE A 153 29.84 -0.26 2.48
CA PHE A 153 28.40 -0.10 2.57
C PHE A 153 27.94 0.15 4.01
N GLY A 154 28.49 -0.59 4.98
CA GLY A 154 28.21 -0.37 6.39
C GLY A 154 28.71 0.99 6.88
N SER A 155 29.89 1.44 6.45
CA SER A 155 30.38 2.78 6.79
C SER A 155 29.50 3.90 6.20
N LEU A 156 28.99 3.72 4.98
CA LEU A 156 28.02 4.64 4.37
C LEU A 156 26.72 4.69 5.19
N ILE A 157 26.19 3.55 5.61
CA ILE A 157 24.98 3.48 6.46
C ILE A 157 25.21 4.17 7.79
N ALA A 158 26.34 3.91 8.45
CA ALA A 158 26.68 4.52 9.73
C ALA A 158 26.78 6.05 9.63
N TRP A 159 27.40 6.55 8.56
CA TRP A 159 27.48 7.97 8.26
C TRP A 159 26.10 8.58 8.01
N TRP A 160 25.27 7.96 7.16
CA TRP A 160 23.95 8.47 6.82
C TRP A 160 22.99 8.49 8.02
N LEU A 161 23.06 7.47 8.86
CA LEU A 161 22.26 7.36 10.08
C LEU A 161 22.84 8.13 11.27
N ASN A 162 24.01 8.78 11.09
CA ASN A 162 24.74 9.49 12.13
C ASN A 162 24.91 8.66 13.42
N LEU A 163 25.32 7.40 13.27
CA LEU A 163 25.49 6.47 14.39
C LEU A 163 26.85 6.70 15.06
N ASP A 164 26.85 6.96 16.37
CA ASP A 164 28.07 6.92 17.18
C ASP A 164 28.45 5.47 17.45
N LEU A 165 29.32 4.93 16.61
CA LEU A 165 29.75 3.54 16.72
C LEU A 165 30.77 3.33 17.85
N ALA A 166 31.35 4.36 18.46
CA ALA A 166 32.33 4.25 19.56
C ALA A 166 33.37 3.11 19.41
N GLY A 167 33.81 2.82 18.17
CA GLY A 167 34.74 1.73 17.84
C GLY A 167 34.15 0.30 17.80
N LYS A 168 32.83 0.13 17.94
CA LYS A 168 32.12 -1.14 17.78
C LYS A 168 31.78 -1.40 16.30
N PRO A 169 31.79 -2.67 15.85
CA PRO A 169 31.31 -3.01 14.51
C PRO A 169 29.81 -2.72 14.38
N LEU A 170 29.39 -2.29 13.19
CA LEU A 170 27.98 -2.04 12.89
C LEU A 170 27.18 -3.34 13.00
N ASN A 171 26.01 -3.31 13.64
CA ASN A 171 25.13 -4.48 13.70
C ASN A 171 24.74 -4.91 12.27
N PRO A 172 24.98 -6.17 11.84
CA PRO A 172 24.66 -6.65 10.50
C PRO A 172 23.18 -6.54 10.09
N LEU A 173 22.28 -6.37 11.07
CA LEU A 173 20.87 -6.08 10.82
C LEU A 173 20.65 -4.72 10.12
N PHE A 174 21.55 -3.74 10.28
CA PHE A 174 21.41 -2.45 9.60
C PHE A 174 21.49 -2.60 8.08
N PRO A 175 22.55 -3.21 7.50
CA PRO A 175 22.58 -3.50 6.07
C PRO A 175 21.41 -4.35 5.57
N SER A 176 20.98 -5.37 6.32
CA SER A 176 19.87 -6.24 5.89
C SER A 176 18.55 -5.46 5.80
N ILE A 177 18.27 -4.59 6.79
CA ILE A 177 17.11 -3.70 6.79
C ILE A 177 17.19 -2.73 5.61
N VAL A 178 18.32 -2.05 5.42
CA VAL A 178 18.49 -1.05 4.36
C VAL A 178 18.28 -1.69 2.99
N LEU A 179 18.86 -2.87 2.73
CA LEU A 179 18.64 -3.60 1.49
C LEU A 179 17.18 -4.03 1.31
N ALA A 180 16.56 -4.57 2.35
CA ALA A 180 15.16 -5.00 2.31
C ALA A 180 14.21 -3.83 2.00
N VAL A 181 14.40 -2.69 2.67
CA VAL A 181 13.62 -1.47 2.46
C VAL A 181 13.89 -0.87 1.09
N PHE A 182 15.15 -0.84 0.64
CA PHE A 182 15.49 -0.34 -0.69
C PHE A 182 14.81 -1.15 -1.80
N ILE A 183 14.92 -2.48 -1.76
CA ILE A 183 14.28 -3.36 -2.76
C ILE A 183 12.76 -3.32 -2.63
N TYR A 184 12.22 -3.28 -1.41
CA TYR A 184 10.79 -3.08 -1.17
C TYR A 184 10.28 -1.80 -1.87
N SER A 185 11.04 -0.72 -1.75
CA SER A 185 10.71 0.60 -2.33
C SER A 185 10.75 0.59 -3.85
N ILE A 186 11.67 -0.18 -4.45
CA ILE A 186 11.64 -0.45 -5.90
C ILE A 186 10.31 -1.10 -6.26
N GLY A 187 9.92 -2.17 -5.56
CA GLY A 187 8.65 -2.86 -5.80
C GLY A 187 7.42 -1.95 -5.63
N GLU A 188 7.42 -1.11 -4.60
CA GLU A 188 6.36 -0.12 -4.36
C GLU A 188 6.26 0.92 -5.46
N ALA A 189 7.37 1.37 -6.04
CA ALA A 189 7.36 2.30 -7.16
C ALA A 189 6.66 1.74 -8.41
N PHE A 190 6.64 0.41 -8.59
CA PHE A 190 5.91 -0.25 -9.69
C PHE A 190 4.40 -0.29 -9.47
N TYR A 191 3.96 -0.72 -8.27
CA TYR A 191 2.54 -0.97 -8.05
C TYR A 191 1.79 0.27 -7.53
N SER A 192 2.43 1.15 -6.75
CA SER A 192 1.70 2.20 -6.02
C SER A 192 0.93 3.20 -6.90
N PRO A 193 1.47 3.74 -8.02
CA PRO A 193 0.70 4.66 -8.86
C PRO A 193 -0.48 3.93 -9.54
N ARG A 194 -0.22 2.69 -9.95
CA ARG A 194 -1.18 1.85 -10.68
C ARG A 194 -2.36 1.41 -9.82
N LEU A 195 -2.16 1.24 -8.51
CA LEU A 195 -3.26 0.93 -7.58
C LEU A 195 -4.27 2.09 -7.45
N TYR A 196 -3.87 3.33 -7.70
CA TYR A 196 -4.79 4.47 -7.70
C TYR A 196 -5.41 4.72 -9.08
N GLU A 197 -4.65 4.50 -10.16
CA GLU A 197 -5.14 4.62 -11.54
C GLU A 197 -6.17 3.53 -11.88
N TYR A 198 -5.95 2.29 -11.44
CA TYR A 198 -6.78 1.15 -11.86
C TYR A 198 -8.26 1.28 -11.46
N PRO A 199 -8.64 1.63 -10.21
CA PRO A 199 -10.03 1.92 -9.86
C PRO A 199 -10.69 2.98 -10.74
N ALA A 200 -9.96 4.06 -11.04
CA ALA A 200 -10.49 5.16 -11.84
C ALA A 200 -10.69 4.74 -13.30
N ALA A 201 -9.76 3.96 -13.86
CA ALA A 201 -9.81 3.51 -15.24
C ALA A 201 -10.94 2.50 -15.55
N ILE A 202 -11.32 1.68 -14.56
CA ILE A 202 -12.37 0.67 -14.75
C ILE A 202 -13.77 1.16 -14.37
N ALA A 203 -13.87 2.28 -13.66
CA ALA A 203 -15.13 2.74 -13.11
C ALA A 203 -16.08 3.21 -14.22
N PRO A 204 -17.39 2.90 -14.12
CA PRO A 204 -18.39 3.49 -15.00
C PRO A 204 -18.37 5.03 -14.88
N LYS A 205 -18.69 5.71 -15.99
CA LYS A 205 -18.77 7.18 -16.02
C LYS A 205 -19.67 7.70 -14.90
N GLY A 206 -19.14 8.60 -14.07
CA GLY A 206 -19.86 9.17 -12.93
C GLY A 206 -19.80 8.35 -11.63
N GLN A 207 -19.17 7.16 -11.62
CA GLN A 207 -19.00 6.32 -10.43
C GLN A 207 -17.53 6.15 -9.99
N GLU A 208 -16.60 6.88 -10.61
CA GLU A 208 -15.16 6.85 -10.31
C GLU A 208 -14.86 7.04 -8.82
N GLY A 209 -15.48 8.05 -8.20
CA GLY A 209 -15.31 8.32 -6.76
C GLY A 209 -15.77 7.15 -5.89
N SER A 210 -16.88 6.49 -6.23
CA SER A 210 -17.40 5.34 -5.49
C SER A 210 -16.48 4.12 -5.61
N TYR A 211 -15.94 3.85 -6.80
CA TYR A 211 -14.95 2.80 -7.03
C TYR A 211 -13.65 3.07 -6.27
N MET A 212 -13.16 4.31 -6.30
CA MET A 212 -11.97 4.71 -5.53
C MET A 212 -12.21 4.56 -4.03
N ALA A 213 -13.37 4.96 -3.51
CA ALA A 213 -13.70 4.80 -2.09
C ALA A 213 -13.79 3.32 -1.70
N LEU A 214 -14.43 2.48 -2.52
CA LEU A 214 -14.54 1.04 -2.28
C LEU A 214 -13.20 0.32 -2.38
N SER A 215 -12.24 0.83 -3.17
CA SER A 215 -10.87 0.31 -3.20
C SER A 215 -10.19 0.34 -1.83
N MET A 216 -10.63 1.23 -0.93
CA MET A 216 -10.07 1.40 0.40
C MET A 216 -10.57 0.36 1.40
N LEU A 217 -11.69 -0.29 1.11
CA LEU A 217 -12.34 -1.21 2.04
C LEU A 217 -11.46 -2.42 2.40
N PRO A 218 -10.79 -3.11 1.45
CA PRO A 218 -9.83 -4.16 1.80
C PRO A 218 -8.69 -3.66 2.70
N TYR A 219 -8.13 -2.48 2.40
CA TYR A 219 -7.07 -1.88 3.23
C TYR A 219 -7.54 -1.57 4.65
N PHE A 220 -8.79 -1.12 4.80
CA PHE A 220 -9.39 -0.90 6.11
C PHE A 220 -9.46 -2.19 6.92
N PHE A 221 -10.02 -3.26 6.35
CA PHE A 221 -10.13 -4.56 7.03
C PHE A 221 -8.76 -5.18 7.37
N ALA A 222 -7.77 -5.00 6.49
CA ALA A 222 -6.42 -5.47 6.74
C ALA A 222 -5.80 -4.92 8.03
N LYS A 223 -6.09 -3.68 8.42
CA LYS A 223 -5.55 -3.09 9.66
C LYS A 223 -6.07 -3.82 10.90
N PHE A 224 -7.32 -4.28 10.89
CA PHE A 224 -7.90 -5.07 11.99
C PHE A 224 -7.24 -6.45 12.12
N LEU A 225 -6.69 -6.99 11.03
CA LEU A 225 -5.98 -8.26 11.04
C LEU A 225 -4.50 -8.07 11.44
N VAL A 226 -3.82 -7.11 10.81
CA VAL A 226 -2.38 -6.92 10.98
C VAL A 226 -2.02 -6.32 12.34
N GLY A 227 -2.89 -5.48 12.94
CA GLY A 227 -2.65 -4.91 14.28
C GLY A 227 -2.45 -6.00 15.36
N PRO A 228 -3.45 -6.87 15.60
CA PRO A 228 -3.32 -7.99 16.53
C PRO A 228 -2.19 -8.96 16.13
N LEU A 229 -2.08 -9.28 14.83
CA LEU A 229 -1.05 -10.19 14.33
C LEU A 229 0.37 -9.69 14.64
N SER A 230 0.61 -8.38 14.49
CA SER A 230 1.88 -7.75 14.85
C SER A 230 2.24 -7.99 16.32
N GLY A 231 1.25 -7.89 17.23
CA GLY A 231 1.42 -8.17 18.65
C GLY A 231 1.75 -9.63 18.93
N ILE A 232 1.03 -10.56 18.28
CA ILE A 232 1.23 -12.00 18.42
C ILE A 232 2.63 -12.40 17.92
N LEU A 233 3.03 -11.93 16.74
CA LEU A 233 4.36 -12.21 16.16
C LEU A 233 5.48 -11.66 17.02
N LEU A 234 5.33 -10.42 17.54
CA LEU A 234 6.31 -9.84 18.45
C LEU A 234 6.41 -10.62 19.76
N ALA A 235 5.29 -11.06 20.34
CA ALA A 235 5.30 -11.83 21.58
C ALA A 235 5.94 -13.22 21.39
N ALA A 236 5.67 -13.86 20.26
CA ALA A 236 6.18 -15.21 19.98
C ALA A 236 7.66 -15.24 19.58
N TYR A 237 8.12 -14.26 18.80
CA TYR A 237 9.43 -14.35 18.12
C TYR A 237 10.43 -13.27 18.51
N CYS A 238 9.98 -12.13 19.03
CA CYS A 238 10.86 -11.06 19.49
C CYS A 238 10.37 -10.52 20.84
N PRO A 239 10.28 -11.35 21.90
CA PRO A 239 9.80 -10.90 23.20
C PRO A 239 10.72 -9.82 23.80
N ALA A 240 10.20 -9.05 24.75
CA ALA A 240 10.97 -8.01 25.43
C ALA A 240 12.18 -8.63 26.17
N GLU A 241 11.94 -9.73 26.88
CA GLU A 241 12.92 -10.51 27.63
C GLU A 241 12.93 -11.96 27.12
N GLY A 242 14.11 -12.58 27.09
CA GLY A 242 14.29 -13.97 26.68
C GLY A 242 14.90 -14.15 25.27
N PRO A 243 15.02 -15.41 24.81
CA PRO A 243 15.61 -15.71 23.51
C PRO A 243 14.72 -15.19 22.37
N ARG A 244 15.35 -14.63 21.34
CA ARG A 244 14.68 -14.06 20.17
C ARG A 244 14.99 -14.86 18.93
N ASN A 245 13.97 -15.10 18.12
CA ASN A 245 14.06 -15.65 16.77
C ASN A 245 13.28 -14.73 15.83
N SER A 246 13.77 -13.49 15.74
CA SER A 246 13.05 -12.41 15.10
C SER A 246 13.01 -12.52 13.58
N GLN A 247 13.82 -13.42 12.99
CA GLN A 247 13.74 -13.80 11.57
C GLN A 247 12.38 -14.39 11.21
N MET A 248 11.77 -15.16 12.11
CA MET A 248 10.48 -15.82 11.87
C MET A 248 9.34 -14.83 11.62
N ILE A 249 9.41 -13.64 12.21
CA ILE A 249 8.44 -12.56 11.95
C ILE A 249 8.43 -12.25 10.45
N TRP A 250 9.60 -12.08 9.87
CA TRP A 250 9.76 -11.71 8.46
C TRP A 250 9.46 -12.86 7.51
N ILE A 251 9.65 -14.12 7.94
CA ILE A 251 9.18 -15.30 7.20
C ILE A 251 7.65 -15.29 7.10
N TRP A 252 6.94 -15.07 8.20
CA TRP A 252 5.47 -14.99 8.19
C TRP A 252 4.98 -13.80 7.36
N VAL A 253 5.60 -12.63 7.52
CA VAL A 253 5.24 -11.42 6.75
C VAL A 253 5.49 -11.62 5.25
N GLY A 254 6.66 -12.12 4.86
CA GLY A 254 6.99 -12.42 3.46
C GLY A 254 6.08 -13.51 2.88
N GLY A 255 5.78 -14.55 3.66
CA GLY A 255 4.86 -15.63 3.26
C GLY A 255 3.44 -15.12 3.00
N MET A 256 2.91 -14.27 3.88
CA MET A 256 1.63 -13.59 3.63
C MET A 256 1.69 -12.70 2.40
N ALA A 257 2.76 -11.94 2.21
CA ALA A 257 2.90 -11.04 1.07
C ALA A 257 2.91 -11.77 -0.28
N LEU A 258 3.50 -12.97 -0.35
CA LEU A 258 3.52 -13.81 -1.55
C LEU A 258 2.12 -14.24 -2.02
N VAL A 259 1.10 -14.21 -1.15
CA VAL A 259 -0.30 -14.44 -1.54
C VAL A 259 -0.75 -13.45 -2.62
N THR A 260 -0.21 -12.22 -2.64
CA THR A 260 -0.56 -11.24 -3.68
C THR A 260 -0.09 -11.65 -5.07
N PRO A 261 1.22 -11.77 -5.36
CA PRO A 261 1.67 -12.08 -6.70
C PRO A 261 1.19 -13.47 -7.15
N ILE A 262 1.17 -14.47 -6.25
CA ILE A 262 0.69 -15.82 -6.57
C ILE A 262 -0.81 -15.79 -6.86
N GLY A 263 -1.60 -15.16 -5.98
CA GLY A 263 -3.05 -15.06 -6.14
C GLY A 263 -3.44 -14.31 -7.40
N LEU A 264 -2.78 -13.20 -7.70
CA LEU A 264 -2.98 -12.49 -8.96
C LEU A 264 -2.62 -13.36 -10.16
N LEU A 265 -1.44 -14.00 -10.18
CA LEU A 265 -1.04 -14.87 -11.30
C LEU A 265 -2.03 -16.01 -11.56
N LEU A 266 -2.53 -16.67 -10.51
CA LEU A 266 -3.51 -17.75 -10.63
C LEU A 266 -4.88 -17.24 -11.05
N ALA A 267 -5.32 -16.10 -10.52
CA ALA A 267 -6.61 -15.48 -10.83
C ALA A 267 -6.58 -14.63 -12.13
N ARG A 268 -5.49 -14.68 -12.91
CA ARG A 268 -5.28 -13.86 -14.11
C ARG A 268 -6.45 -13.94 -15.10
N ARG A 269 -6.96 -15.13 -15.38
CA ARG A 269 -8.09 -15.33 -16.32
C ARG A 269 -9.38 -14.66 -15.87
N TYR A 270 -9.56 -14.47 -14.56
CA TYR A 270 -10.75 -13.87 -13.97
C TYR A 270 -10.62 -12.35 -13.79
N ILE A 271 -9.43 -11.88 -13.40
CA ILE A 271 -9.19 -10.48 -13.00
C ILE A 271 -8.72 -9.62 -14.18
N GLN A 272 -7.96 -10.16 -15.13
CA GLN A 272 -7.39 -9.35 -16.21
C GLN A 272 -8.51 -8.88 -17.16
N VAL A 273 -8.83 -7.58 -17.09
CA VAL A 273 -9.72 -6.88 -18.02
C VAL A 273 -8.87 -6.09 -19.01
N HIS A 274 -9.31 -5.98 -20.27
CA HIS A 274 -8.63 -5.19 -21.28
C HIS A 274 -8.56 -3.71 -20.85
N GLU A 275 -7.35 -3.17 -20.72
CA GLU A 275 -7.12 -1.75 -20.43
C GLU A 275 -7.09 -1.00 -21.77
N ALA A 276 -7.96 0.00 -21.96
CA ALA A 276 -7.96 0.79 -23.20
C ALA A 276 -6.63 1.57 -23.35
N GLY A 277 -5.95 1.42 -24.49
CA GLY A 277 -4.74 2.17 -24.84
C GLY A 277 -3.41 1.58 -24.36
N ARG A 278 -3.39 0.34 -23.83
CA ARG A 278 -2.16 -0.36 -23.42
C ARG A 278 -2.21 -1.83 -23.89
N GLU A 279 -1.38 -2.19 -24.87
CA GLU A 279 -1.20 -3.56 -25.38
C GLU A 279 -0.28 -4.43 -24.49
#